data_AF-A0A843I4B2-F1
#
_entry.id   AF-A0A843I4B2-F1
#
_cell.length_a   1.000
_cell.length_b   1.000
_cell.length_c   1.000
_cell.angle_alpha   90.00
_cell.angle_beta   90.00
_cell.angle_gamma   90.00
#
_symmetry.space_group_name_H-M   'P 1'
#
loop_
_entity.id
_entity.type
_entity.pdbx_description
1 polymer ?
#
loop_
_entity_poly.entity_id
_entity_poly.type
_entity_poly.pdbx_seq_one_letter_code
_entity_poly.pdbx_strand_id
1 'polypeptide(L)'
;MPAAFPRRRGATYLNASIHHVYERWLARARRYAELAKEMASRGLYPEACLFAQQAAEFHLKGLLIKATGSRPYTHSILHLLRSYLSILGREAGEEAARCAKLLTEHYLGARYPDARLLEYDKGDAEECLRCLDVVLHAV
;
A
#
# COMPACT_ATOMS: atom_id res chain seq x y z
N MET A 1 23.92 22.02 -40.39
CA MET A 1 22.56 21.45 -40.38
C MET A 1 22.47 20.39 -39.28
N PRO A 2 21.55 20.45 -38.31
CA PRO A 2 21.38 19.34 -37.38
C PRO A 2 20.38 18.32 -37.93
N ALA A 3 20.77 17.05 -37.88
CA ALA A 3 19.96 15.92 -38.30
C ALA A 3 18.70 15.77 -37.43
N ALA A 4 17.56 15.54 -38.07
CA ALA A 4 16.30 15.24 -37.42
C ALA A 4 16.36 13.86 -36.75
N PHE A 5 16.22 13.83 -35.42
CA PHE A 5 16.07 12.59 -34.66
C PHE A 5 14.70 11.96 -34.93
N PRO A 6 14.58 10.66 -35.23
CA PRO A 6 13.30 10.03 -35.49
C PRO A 6 12.48 9.93 -34.18
N ARG A 7 11.25 10.45 -34.20
CA ARG A 7 10.27 10.32 -33.10
C ARG A 7 9.98 8.82 -32.86
N ARG A 8 10.30 8.32 -31.66
CA ARG A 8 10.06 6.92 -31.26
C ARG A 8 8.57 6.57 -31.31
N ARG A 9 8.19 5.64 -32.18
CA ARG A 9 6.89 4.94 -32.21
C ARG A 9 6.79 3.88 -31.08
N GLY A 10 7.00 4.28 -29.82
CA GLY A 10 7.10 3.34 -28.67
C GLY A 10 6.18 3.63 -27.48
N ALA A 11 5.44 4.75 -27.48
CA ALA A 11 4.69 5.20 -26.30
C ALA A 11 3.44 4.36 -25.99
N THR A 12 2.79 3.79 -27.00
CA THR A 12 1.50 3.07 -26.86
C THR A 12 1.64 1.69 -26.20
N TYR A 13 2.69 0.93 -26.53
CA TYR A 13 2.93 -0.40 -25.94
C TYR A 13 3.43 -0.32 -24.49
N LEU A 14 4.22 0.71 -24.14
CA LEU A 14 4.69 0.93 -22.77
C LEU A 14 3.53 1.35 -21.85
N ASN A 15 2.58 2.15 -22.35
CA ASN A 15 1.40 2.55 -21.58
C ASN A 15 0.46 1.36 -21.32
N ALA A 16 0.24 0.48 -22.30
CA ALA A 16 -0.61 -0.69 -22.13
C ALA A 16 -0.01 -1.72 -21.15
N SER A 17 1.32 -1.90 -21.16
CA SER A 17 1.99 -2.82 -20.22
C SER A 17 1.96 -2.28 -18.79
N ILE A 18 2.22 -0.99 -18.59
CA ILE A 18 2.13 -0.35 -17.25
C ILE A 18 0.68 -0.39 -16.74
N HIS A 19 -0.31 -0.22 -17.63
CA HIS A 19 -1.73 -0.32 -17.27
C HIS A 19 -2.06 -1.66 -16.62
N HIS A 20 -1.69 -2.75 -17.30
CA HIS A 20 -1.91 -4.10 -16.78
C HIS A 20 -1.14 -4.35 -15.47
N VAL A 21 0.03 -3.74 -15.30
CA VAL A 21 0.82 -3.88 -14.07
C VAL A 21 0.09 -3.23 -12.90
N TYR A 22 -0.20 -1.93 -12.92
CA TYR A 22 -0.76 -1.25 -11.73
C TYR A 22 -2.13 -1.79 -11.33
N GLU A 23 -2.97 -2.20 -12.30
CA GLU A 23 -4.28 -2.79 -12.01
C GLU A 23 -4.17 -4.09 -11.21
N ARG A 24 -3.16 -4.92 -11.48
CA ARG A 24 -2.89 -6.14 -10.69
C ARG A 24 -2.52 -5.81 -9.26
N TRP A 25 -1.78 -4.72 -9.02
CA TRP A 25 -1.46 -4.25 -7.67
C TRP A 25 -2.72 -3.80 -6.93
N LEU A 26 -3.57 -2.98 -7.57
CA LEU A 26 -4.82 -2.51 -6.98
C LEU A 26 -5.84 -3.64 -6.75
N ALA A 27 -5.92 -4.60 -7.66
CA ALA A 27 -6.75 -5.80 -7.48
C ALA A 27 -6.28 -6.64 -6.30
N ARG A 28 -4.96 -6.80 -6.14
CA ARG A 28 -4.40 -7.50 -4.98
C ARG A 28 -4.67 -6.73 -3.69
N ALA A 29 -4.53 -5.41 -3.69
CA ALA A 29 -4.85 -4.57 -2.54
C ALA A 29 -6.29 -4.78 -2.05
N ARG A 30 -7.27 -4.74 -2.98
CA ARG A 30 -8.68 -5.00 -2.67
C ARG A 30 -8.91 -6.38 -2.07
N ARG A 31 -8.32 -7.43 -2.67
CA ARG A 31 -8.42 -8.79 -2.14
C ARG A 31 -7.86 -8.90 -0.71
N TYR A 32 -6.74 -8.22 -0.43
CA TYR A 32 -6.10 -8.29 0.88
C TYR A 32 -6.88 -7.49 1.93
N ALA A 33 -7.54 -6.39 1.54
CA ALA A 33 -8.46 -5.67 2.43
C ALA A 33 -9.64 -6.57 2.86
N GLU A 34 -10.22 -7.33 1.94
CA GLU A 34 -11.29 -8.28 2.26
C GLU A 34 -10.80 -9.45 3.12
N LEU A 35 -9.61 -9.99 2.83
CA LEU A 35 -9.00 -11.02 3.68
C LEU A 35 -8.72 -10.50 5.09
N ALA A 36 -8.28 -9.25 5.26
CA ALA A 36 -8.05 -8.67 6.57
C ALA A 36 -9.33 -8.68 7.42
N LYS A 37 -10.47 -8.32 6.82
CA LYS A 37 -11.78 -8.38 7.47
C LYS A 37 -12.20 -9.80 7.81
N GLU A 38 -11.97 -10.75 6.88
CA GLU A 38 -12.29 -12.16 7.11
C GLU A 38 -11.46 -12.73 8.29
N MET A 39 -10.16 -12.47 8.32
CA MET A 39 -9.28 -12.96 9.39
C MET A 39 -9.68 -12.38 10.75
N ALA A 40 -10.01 -11.09 10.82
CA ALA A 40 -10.52 -10.47 12.03
C ALA A 40 -11.81 -11.14 12.51
N SER A 41 -12.74 -11.44 11.61
CA SER A 41 -14.00 -12.12 11.95
C SER A 41 -13.80 -13.56 12.49
N ARG A 42 -12.69 -14.19 12.13
CA ARG A 42 -12.33 -15.57 12.50
C ARG A 42 -11.44 -15.64 13.75
N GLY A 43 -11.11 -14.51 14.37
CA GLY A 43 -10.19 -14.45 15.51
C GLY A 43 -8.72 -14.57 15.14
N LEU A 44 -8.38 -14.47 13.85
CA LEU A 44 -7.02 -14.54 13.31
C LEU A 44 -6.43 -13.12 13.26
N TYR A 45 -6.19 -12.53 14.42
CA TYR A 45 -5.84 -11.12 14.56
C TYR A 45 -4.46 -10.74 13.99
N PRO A 46 -3.39 -11.53 14.17
CA PRO A 46 -2.11 -11.25 13.52
C PRO A 46 -2.26 -11.20 11.99
N GLU A 47 -2.96 -12.18 11.42
CA GLU A 47 -3.21 -12.26 9.97
C GLU A 47 -4.07 -11.10 9.48
N ALA A 48 -5.05 -10.66 10.27
CA ALA A 48 -5.84 -9.47 9.96
C ALA A 48 -4.95 -8.22 9.84
N CYS A 49 -4.06 -7.99 10.80
CA CYS A 49 -3.12 -6.86 10.78
C CYS A 49 -2.09 -6.97 9.65
N LEU A 50 -1.57 -8.17 9.37
CA LEU A 50 -0.66 -8.41 8.24
C LEU A 50 -1.35 -8.09 6.91
N PHE A 51 -2.56 -8.58 6.70
CA PHE A 51 -3.30 -8.33 5.47
C PHE A 51 -3.72 -6.87 5.33
N ALA A 52 -4.03 -6.18 6.44
CA ALA A 52 -4.27 -4.75 6.43
C ALA A 52 -3.02 -3.96 5.97
N GLN A 53 -1.84 -4.28 6.53
CA GLN A 53 -0.57 -3.69 6.09
C GLN A 53 -0.33 -3.94 4.59
N GLN A 54 -0.47 -5.18 4.14
CA GLN A 54 -0.22 -5.56 2.75
C GLN A 54 -1.23 -4.93 1.78
N ALA A 55 -2.49 -4.78 2.19
CA ALA A 55 -3.51 -4.08 1.41
C ALA A 55 -3.10 -2.62 1.17
N ALA A 56 -2.71 -1.90 2.22
CA ALA A 56 -2.23 -0.52 2.11
C ALA A 56 -0.97 -0.43 1.23
N GLU A 57 0.00 -1.35 1.43
CA GLU A 57 1.23 -1.38 0.64
C GLU A 57 0.96 -1.59 -0.86
N PHE A 58 0.14 -2.59 -1.19
CA PHE A 58 -0.20 -2.87 -2.58
C PHE A 58 -1.00 -1.73 -3.22
N HIS A 59 -1.89 -1.10 -2.46
CA HIS A 59 -2.66 0.03 -2.95
C HIS A 59 -1.75 1.21 -3.32
N LEU A 60 -0.92 1.64 -2.38
CA LEU A 60 -0.02 2.78 -2.57
C LEU A 60 1.03 2.50 -3.67
N LYS A 61 1.59 1.28 -3.72
CA LYS A 61 2.50 0.89 -4.81
C LYS A 61 1.80 0.88 -6.16
N GLY A 62 0.55 0.42 -6.23
CA GLY A 62 -0.26 0.49 -7.45
C GLY A 62 -0.45 1.94 -7.92
N LEU A 63 -0.80 2.85 -7.01
CA LEU A 63 -0.95 4.27 -7.31
C LEU A 63 0.37 4.93 -7.75
N LEU A 64 1.48 4.61 -7.08
CA LEU A 64 2.80 5.10 -7.45
C LEU A 64 3.24 4.59 -8.82
N ILE A 65 3.06 3.29 -9.11
CA ILE A 65 3.35 2.73 -10.44
C ILE A 65 2.50 3.42 -11.51
N LYS A 66 1.21 3.68 -11.23
CA LYS A 66 0.33 4.39 -12.15
C LYS A 66 0.82 5.83 -12.41
N ALA A 67 1.29 6.52 -11.38
CA ALA A 67 1.73 7.91 -11.47
C ALA A 67 3.13 8.09 -12.06
N THR A 68 4.07 7.18 -11.77
CA THR A 68 5.50 7.37 -12.08
C THR A 68 6.07 6.30 -13.03
N GLY A 69 5.35 5.21 -13.27
CA GLY A 69 5.85 4.03 -13.96
C GLY A 69 6.88 3.22 -13.16
N SER A 70 7.17 3.60 -11.91
CA SER A 70 8.20 2.96 -11.07
C SER A 70 7.60 2.39 -9.78
N ARG A 71 8.19 1.27 -9.34
CA ARG A 71 7.81 0.59 -8.09
C ARG A 71 8.84 0.92 -7.00
N PRO A 72 8.43 1.54 -5.88
CA PRO A 72 9.33 1.73 -4.74
C PRO A 72 9.65 0.42 -4.01
N TYR A 73 10.89 0.31 -3.53
CA TYR A 73 11.43 -0.84 -2.79
C TYR A 73 11.42 -0.59 -1.28
N THR A 74 10.22 -0.39 -0.71
CA THR A 74 10.03 -0.22 0.73
C THR A 74 8.72 -0.87 1.19
N HIS A 75 8.65 -1.20 2.48
CA HIS A 75 7.45 -1.66 3.18
C HIS A 75 6.85 -0.59 4.10
N SER A 76 7.50 0.57 4.20
CA SER A 76 6.99 1.69 4.98
C SER A 76 5.76 2.30 4.31
N ILE A 77 4.59 2.09 4.91
CA ILE A 77 3.33 2.68 4.46
C ILE A 77 3.42 4.21 4.52
N LEU A 78 4.06 4.76 5.57
CA LEU A 78 4.25 6.20 5.70
C LEU A 78 5.08 6.78 4.56
N HIS A 79 6.17 6.11 4.18
CA HIS A 79 6.99 6.55 3.06
C HIS A 79 6.17 6.53 1.76
N LEU A 80 5.50 5.41 1.47
CA LEU A 80 4.67 5.26 0.27
C LEU A 80 3.56 6.32 0.20
N LEU A 81 2.85 6.56 1.30
CA LEU A 81 1.79 7.56 1.41
C LEU A 81 2.32 8.97 1.12
N ARG A 82 3.41 9.36 1.78
CA ARG A 82 4.04 10.68 1.58
C ARG A 82 4.56 10.85 0.16
N SER A 83 5.17 9.82 -0.42
CA SER A 83 5.64 9.84 -1.81
C SER A 83 4.49 10.08 -2.78
N TYR A 84 3.35 9.40 -2.59
CA TYR A 84 2.21 9.58 -3.47
C TYR A 84 1.56 10.96 -3.31
N LEU A 85 1.33 11.41 -2.07
CA LEU A 85 0.74 12.73 -1.81
C LEU A 85 1.63 13.87 -2.31
N SER A 86 2.95 13.73 -2.20
CA SER A 86 3.89 14.71 -2.75
C SER A 86 3.78 14.87 -4.27
N ILE A 87 3.51 13.79 -5.01
CA ILE A 87 3.23 13.86 -6.46
C ILE A 87 1.95 14.69 -6.73
N LEU A 88 0.98 14.63 -5.82
CA LEU A 88 -0.26 15.42 -5.89
C LEU A 88 -0.12 16.83 -5.32
N GLY A 89 1.06 17.24 -4.84
CA GLY A 89 1.25 18.52 -4.15
C GLY A 89 0.52 18.62 -2.80
N ARG A 90 0.25 17.48 -2.15
CA ARG A 90 -0.47 17.36 -0.87
C ARG A 90 0.45 16.81 0.21
N GLU A 91 0.08 17.05 1.46
CA GLU A 91 0.71 16.46 2.63
C GLU A 91 -0.21 15.45 3.32
N ALA A 92 0.39 14.48 4.02
CA ALA A 92 -0.37 13.53 4.81
C ALA A 92 -0.88 14.21 6.09
N GLY A 93 -2.20 14.16 6.30
CA GLY A 93 -2.79 14.56 7.58
C GLY A 93 -2.26 13.72 8.74
N GLU A 94 -2.27 14.28 9.96
CA GLU A 94 -1.69 13.66 11.15
C GLU A 94 -2.22 12.26 11.42
N GLU A 95 -3.54 12.06 11.27
CA GLU A 95 -4.16 10.75 11.49
C GLU A 95 -3.71 9.72 10.45
N ALA A 96 -3.67 10.09 9.17
CA ALA A 96 -3.19 9.21 8.11
C ALA A 96 -1.71 8.85 8.30
N ALA A 97 -0.89 9.81 8.74
CA ALA A 97 0.50 9.56 9.07
C ALA A 97 0.66 8.62 10.28
N ARG A 98 -0.17 8.78 11.33
CA ARG A 98 -0.19 7.88 12.49
C ARG A 98 -0.57 6.46 12.08
N CYS A 99 -1.66 6.31 11.33
CA CYS A 99 -2.14 5.02 10.87
C CYS A 99 -1.16 4.33 9.91
N ALA A 100 -0.49 5.09 9.04
CA ALA A 100 0.55 4.54 8.19
C ALA A 100 1.77 4.02 8.99
N LYS A 101 2.15 4.70 10.08
CA LYS A 101 3.22 4.19 10.97
C LYS A 101 2.79 2.90 11.66
N LEU A 102 1.60 2.87 12.26
CA LEU A 102 1.05 1.70 12.92
C LEU A 102 1.02 0.48 11.99
N LEU A 103 0.45 0.64 10.78
CA LEU A 103 0.42 -0.45 9.80
C LEU A 103 1.82 -0.94 9.43
N THR A 104 2.83 -0.06 9.38
CA THR A 104 4.20 -0.45 9.03
C THR A 104 4.79 -1.44 10.04
N GLU A 105 4.45 -1.32 11.33
CA GLU A 105 4.98 -2.19 12.39
C GLU A 105 4.53 -3.64 12.23
N HIS A 106 3.32 -3.86 11.72
CA HIS A 106 2.74 -5.19 11.53
C HIS A 106 3.39 -5.97 10.37
N TYR A 107 4.19 -5.32 9.50
CA TYR A 107 4.95 -6.06 8.48
C TYR A 107 5.88 -7.09 9.09
N LEU A 108 6.54 -6.77 10.22
CA LEU A 108 7.35 -7.72 10.97
C LEU A 108 6.55 -8.31 12.14
N GLY A 109 5.82 -7.47 12.88
CA GLY A 109 5.15 -7.85 14.11
C GLY A 109 4.11 -8.96 13.97
N ALA A 110 3.47 -9.10 12.81
CA ALA A 110 2.47 -10.15 12.59
C ALA A 110 3.06 -11.43 11.96
N ARG A 111 4.31 -11.38 11.48
CA ARG A 111 4.95 -12.51 10.77
C ARG A 111 5.80 -13.39 11.67
N TYR A 112 6.34 -12.81 12.73
CA TYR A 112 7.29 -13.48 13.60
C TYR A 112 6.70 -13.54 15.02
N PRO A 113 6.49 -14.75 15.57
CA PRO A 113 5.90 -14.92 16.90
C PRO A 113 6.66 -14.19 18.02
N ASP A 114 7.95 -13.94 17.83
CA ASP A 114 8.86 -13.27 18.75
C ASP A 114 9.04 -11.77 18.48
N ALA A 115 8.39 -11.21 17.44
CA ALA A 115 8.50 -9.78 17.12
C ALA A 115 7.64 -8.86 17.99
N ARG A 116 6.72 -9.42 18.81
CA ARG A 116 5.94 -8.68 19.82
C ARG A 116 6.02 -9.40 21.16
N LEU A 117 6.01 -8.62 22.24
CA LEU A 117 5.90 -9.12 23.61
C LEU A 117 4.48 -9.54 23.98
N LEU A 118 3.49 -8.85 23.41
CA LEU A 118 2.07 -9.10 23.65
C LEU A 118 1.46 -9.81 22.44
N GLU A 119 0.64 -10.80 22.72
CA GLU A 119 -0.21 -11.44 21.72
C GLU A 119 -1.16 -10.42 21.08
N TYR A 120 -1.58 -10.70 19.85
CA TYR A 120 -2.59 -9.89 19.19
C TYR A 120 -3.96 -10.15 19.79
N ASP A 121 -4.72 -9.09 19.99
CA ASP A 121 -6.12 -9.19 20.37
C ASP A 121 -7.06 -8.62 19.30
N LYS A 122 -8.35 -8.66 19.62
CA LYS A 122 -9.39 -8.12 18.74
C LYS A 122 -9.22 -6.61 18.50
N GLY A 123 -8.78 -5.87 19.51
CA GLY A 123 -8.57 -4.42 19.43
C GLY A 123 -7.44 -4.06 18.47
N ASP A 124 -6.35 -4.84 18.46
CA ASP A 124 -5.28 -4.70 17.45
C ASP A 124 -5.87 -4.84 16.03
N ALA A 125 -6.67 -5.89 15.79
CA ALA A 125 -7.26 -6.14 14.47
C ALA A 125 -8.23 -5.02 14.04
N GLU A 126 -9.08 -4.55 14.96
CA GLU A 126 -9.99 -3.43 14.72
C GLU A 126 -9.23 -2.13 14.41
N GLU A 127 -8.14 -1.84 15.13
CA GLU A 127 -7.31 -0.67 14.84
C GLU A 127 -6.58 -0.79 13.49
N CYS A 128 -6.06 -1.97 13.15
CA CYS A 128 -5.44 -2.25 11.85
C CYS A 128 -6.42 -2.01 10.70
N LEU A 129 -7.67 -2.50 10.82
CA LEU A 129 -8.71 -2.29 9.79
C LEU A 129 -9.11 -0.81 9.69
N ARG A 130 -9.33 -0.14 10.83
CA ARG A 130 -9.62 1.30 10.85
C ARG A 130 -8.49 2.09 10.19
N CYS A 131 -7.24 1.76 10.51
CA CYS A 131 -6.09 2.44 9.94
C CYS A 131 -5.88 2.15 8.45
N LEU A 132 -6.23 0.95 7.98
CA LEU A 132 -6.29 0.66 6.55
C LEU A 132 -7.26 1.63 5.86
N ASP A 133 -8.49 1.75 6.37
CA ASP A 133 -9.49 2.64 5.78
C ASP A 133 -9.00 4.10 5.77
N VAL A 134 -8.45 4.60 6.88
CA VAL A 134 -7.89 5.96 6.95
C VAL A 134 -6.82 6.19 5.88
N VAL A 135 -5.88 5.25 5.70
CA VAL A 135 -4.82 5.37 4.69
C VAL A 135 -5.37 5.34 3.26
N LEU A 136 -6.36 4.49 2.99
CA LEU A 136 -6.99 4.41 1.67
C LEU A 136 -7.80 5.66 1.30
N HIS A 137 -8.40 6.34 2.28
CA HIS A 137 -9.15 7.59 2.05
C HIS A 137 -8.26 8.83 1.99
N ALA A 138 -7.00 8.74 2.43
CA ALA A 138 -6.08 9.88 2.43
C ALA A 138 -5.56 10.23 1.02
N VAL A 139 -5.54 9.25 0.10
CA VAL A 139 -4.92 9.34 -1.23
C VAL A 139 -5.86 9.82 -2.33
#